data_AF-A0A931L1H0-F1
#
_entry.id   AF-A0A931L1H0-F1
#
_cell.length_a   1.000
_cell.length_b   1.000
_cell.length_c   1.000
_cell.angle_alpha   90.00
_cell.angle_beta   90.00
_cell.angle_gamma   90.00
#
_symmetry.space_group_name_H-M   'P 1'
#
loop_
_entity.id
_entity.type
_entity.pdbx_description
1 polymer ?
#
loop_
_entity_poly.entity_id
_entity_poly.type
_entity_poly.pdbx_seq_one_letter_code
_entity_poly.pdbx_strand_id
1 'polypeptide(L)'
;MADRSTRIFLVLALALATVALTFVSIVKRPSAAGPDASGIASGAASGVASRDASLDHRPDAAGQIAENPAAAAVDVEGDMLRQRPQGAGVAPKMIAAENAGDVRRMLRPAVEKLKSGDGAGALALALPLADAGDADALHLVGYLHETGLSGAVNPGLAEAFYERAAAAGAAEAKIAYGSFLLAQNRTPADAVRAAAAFREAAAEGEPHAIAKLGALYMEGVGVTRDPIVGASLLEKAASQDDPDALFYLGMAHVTGEGRAADPETARRLLSRAVKAGHVEAAYNLALLHRSDALGPPDAAFAAKLMRAAADAGYAPAMTAMGLYAHRGEAEGAAADWFEKASEAGDLQGRFLLAVALAEGDGRSKDEGEAQRLARDVAGHPGVSDQLAENVGRFLARLAVASGPASESTPSVDPPVDQAANAGETPAAVAQMSVAPAPRLRASALRD
;
A
#
# COMPACT_ATOMS: atom_id res chain seq x y z
N MET A 1 2.39 2.06 24.96
CA MET A 1 3.15 2.99 24.08
C MET A 1 3.03 2.46 22.66
N ALA A 2 2.01 2.91 21.92
CA ALA A 2 1.77 2.49 20.54
C ALA A 2 2.78 3.18 19.60
N ASP A 3 3.38 2.36 18.75
CA ASP A 3 4.61 2.61 17.99
C ASP A 3 4.43 3.68 16.89
N ARG A 4 5.49 4.45 16.59
CA ARG A 4 5.51 5.44 15.50
C ARG A 4 5.45 4.77 14.13
N SER A 5 5.82 3.50 14.00
CA SER A 5 5.60 2.69 12.79
C SER A 5 4.10 2.46 12.56
N THR A 6 3.33 2.24 13.64
CA THR A 6 1.86 2.31 13.59
C THR A 6 1.42 3.69 13.14
N ARG A 7 2.08 4.78 13.57
CA ARG A 7 1.73 6.16 13.17
C ARG A 7 2.07 6.53 11.72
N ILE A 8 3.05 5.89 11.05
CA ILE A 8 3.36 6.16 9.63
C ILE A 8 2.39 5.41 8.72
N PHE A 9 2.12 4.13 9.02
CA PHE A 9 0.94 3.45 8.48
C PHE A 9 -0.33 4.22 8.83
N LEU A 10 -0.46 4.80 10.02
CA LEU A 10 -1.60 5.63 10.41
C LEU A 10 -1.62 6.97 9.69
N VAL A 11 -0.52 7.54 9.19
CA VAL A 11 -0.48 8.85 8.51
C VAL A 11 -0.75 8.70 7.02
N LEU A 12 -0.26 7.63 6.39
CA LEU A 12 -0.60 7.24 5.01
C LEU A 12 -1.98 6.55 4.93
N ALA A 13 -2.32 5.71 5.90
CA ALA A 13 -3.68 5.22 6.09
C ALA A 13 -4.59 6.31 6.66
N LEU A 14 -4.11 7.36 7.37
CA LEU A 14 -4.90 8.58 7.58
C LEU A 14 -5.06 9.31 6.28
N ALA A 15 -4.09 9.38 5.36
CA ALA A 15 -4.33 10.05 4.08
C ALA A 15 -5.42 9.31 3.27
N LEU A 16 -5.40 7.97 3.24
CA LEU A 16 -6.46 7.13 2.67
C LEU A 16 -7.77 7.17 3.47
N ALA A 17 -7.73 7.15 4.80
CA ALA A 17 -8.90 7.24 5.67
C ALA A 17 -9.46 8.67 5.68
N THR A 18 -8.65 9.71 5.50
CA THR A 18 -9.07 11.09 5.32
C THR A 18 -9.71 11.20 3.95
N VAL A 19 -9.17 10.57 2.90
CA VAL A 19 -9.83 10.47 1.59
C VAL A 19 -11.14 9.67 1.68
N ALA A 20 -11.23 8.59 2.47
CA ALA A 20 -12.47 7.84 2.73
C ALA A 20 -13.45 8.60 3.65
N LEU A 21 -12.98 9.39 4.61
CA LEU A 21 -13.78 10.31 5.42
C LEU A 21 -14.24 11.50 4.57
N THR A 22 -13.46 11.93 3.58
CA THR A 22 -13.85 12.94 2.59
C THR A 22 -14.86 12.34 1.61
N PHE A 23 -14.71 11.08 1.21
CA PHE A 23 -15.71 10.30 0.45
C PHE A 23 -17.04 10.24 1.22
N VAL A 24 -17.00 9.97 2.55
CA VAL A 24 -18.19 9.96 3.43
C VAL A 24 -18.72 11.37 3.76
N SER A 25 -17.88 12.42 3.71
CA SER A 25 -18.29 13.80 4.05
C SER A 25 -18.74 14.64 2.84
N ILE A 26 -18.29 14.30 1.62
CA ILE A 26 -18.76 14.91 0.36
C ILE A 26 -20.16 14.41 -0.03
N VAL A 27 -20.69 13.38 0.64
CA VAL A 27 -22.08 12.87 0.55
C VAL A 27 -23.16 13.92 0.87
N LYS A 28 -22.78 15.14 1.28
CA LYS A 28 -23.71 16.23 1.62
C LYS A 28 -23.61 17.43 0.66
N ARG A 29 -23.88 17.22 -0.63
CA ARG A 29 -24.47 18.27 -1.48
C ARG A 29 -25.55 17.66 -2.38
N PRO A 30 -26.84 18.04 -2.20
CA PRO A 30 -27.84 17.75 -3.21
C PRO A 30 -27.52 18.54 -4.48
N SER A 31 -27.47 17.81 -5.60
CA SER A 31 -27.49 18.34 -6.95
C SER A 31 -28.75 19.18 -7.16
N ALA A 32 -28.58 20.42 -7.62
CA ALA A 32 -29.68 21.23 -8.12
C ALA A 32 -29.30 21.82 -9.48
N ALA A 33 -30.20 21.54 -10.44
CA ALA A 33 -30.41 22.16 -11.74
C ALA A 33 -29.48 21.79 -12.90
N GLY A 34 -30.12 21.23 -13.94
CA GLY A 34 -29.60 21.00 -15.28
C GLY A 34 -29.62 22.25 -16.19
N PRO A 35 -29.72 22.05 -17.52
CA PRO A 35 -28.80 22.69 -18.47
C PRO A 35 -29.36 23.95 -19.13
N ASP A 36 -28.48 24.84 -19.59
CA ASP A 36 -28.79 25.75 -20.70
C ASP A 36 -27.53 26.04 -21.53
N ALA A 37 -27.76 26.09 -22.83
CA ALA A 37 -26.78 26.26 -23.90
C ALA A 37 -26.62 27.73 -24.32
N SER A 38 -25.57 27.96 -25.11
CA SER A 38 -25.42 28.98 -26.18
C SER A 38 -24.53 30.21 -25.93
N GLY A 39 -23.61 30.42 -26.89
CA GLY A 39 -23.05 31.71 -27.33
C GLY A 39 -21.98 32.32 -26.42
N ILE A 40 -20.98 33.09 -26.86
CA ILE A 40 -20.71 33.79 -28.12
C ILE A 40 -19.19 34.11 -28.14
N ALA A 41 -18.62 34.22 -29.34
CA ALA A 41 -17.25 34.61 -29.65
C ALA A 41 -16.89 36.09 -29.35
N SER A 42 -15.61 36.43 -29.66
CA SER A 42 -14.98 37.77 -29.79
C SER A 42 -14.23 38.28 -28.55
N GLY A 43 -13.00 38.78 -28.60
CA GLY A 43 -12.10 39.08 -29.71
C GLY A 43 -10.91 39.95 -29.24
N ALA A 44 -9.78 39.75 -29.92
CA ALA A 44 -8.72 40.68 -30.31
C ALA A 44 -7.96 41.62 -29.33
N ALA A 45 -6.67 41.72 -29.67
CA ALA A 45 -5.74 42.87 -29.60
C ALA A 45 -5.02 43.13 -28.26
N SER A 46 -3.75 43.54 -28.18
CA SER A 46 -2.65 43.80 -29.13
C SER A 46 -1.48 44.40 -28.32
N GLY A 47 -0.24 44.35 -28.83
CA GLY A 47 0.89 45.22 -28.40
C GLY A 47 2.16 44.43 -28.04
N VAL A 48 3.12 44.14 -28.94
CA VAL A 48 4.07 44.97 -29.72
C VAL A 48 5.35 45.37 -28.94
N ALA A 49 6.47 44.82 -29.47
CA ALA A 49 7.86 45.33 -29.55
C ALA A 49 8.66 45.53 -28.24
N SER A 50 9.98 45.37 -28.17
CA SER A 50 11.03 45.34 -29.20
C SER A 50 12.33 44.74 -28.62
N ARG A 51 13.03 43.97 -29.46
CA ARG A 51 14.47 44.04 -29.78
C ARG A 51 15.42 44.79 -28.83
N ASP A 52 16.51 44.13 -28.45
CA ASP A 52 17.82 44.54 -28.98
C ASP A 52 18.86 43.42 -28.96
N ALA A 53 19.78 43.51 -29.92
CA ALA A 53 20.73 42.49 -30.29
C ALA A 53 22.18 42.93 -30.02
N SER A 54 23.05 41.92 -29.89
CA SER A 54 24.48 41.93 -30.21
C SER A 54 25.43 42.47 -29.14
N LEU A 55 26.35 41.62 -28.67
CA LEU A 55 27.77 41.75 -28.98
C LEU A 55 28.57 40.50 -28.57
N ASP A 56 29.60 40.30 -29.37
CA ASP A 56 30.46 39.15 -29.59
C ASP A 56 31.67 39.17 -28.63
N HIS A 57 32.06 38.02 -28.04
CA HIS A 57 33.45 37.65 -27.77
C HIS A 57 33.58 36.29 -27.04
N ARG A 58 34.33 35.38 -27.66
CA ARG A 58 35.17 34.31 -27.09
C ARG A 58 36.60 34.54 -27.59
N PRO A 59 37.68 33.91 -27.04
CA PRO A 59 37.76 32.80 -26.08
C PRO A 59 38.69 33.13 -24.86
N ASP A 60 38.78 32.34 -23.80
CA ASP A 60 39.82 31.30 -23.62
C ASP A 60 39.64 30.48 -22.32
N ALA A 61 39.92 29.17 -22.46
CA ALA A 61 40.53 28.20 -21.53
C ALA A 61 39.98 27.87 -20.12
N ALA A 62 39.86 26.54 -19.93
CA ALA A 62 40.06 25.74 -18.72
C ALA A 62 38.87 25.50 -17.75
N GLY A 63 38.15 24.40 -18.03
CA GLY A 63 38.00 23.31 -17.05
C GLY A 63 36.91 23.45 -16.00
N GLN A 64 35.68 23.04 -16.35
CA GLN A 64 34.73 22.41 -15.42
C GLN A 64 33.56 21.81 -16.22
N ILE A 65 33.53 20.48 -16.31
CA ILE A 65 32.34 19.75 -16.76
C ILE A 65 31.44 19.67 -15.53
N ALA A 66 30.57 20.66 -15.36
CA ALA A 66 29.40 20.53 -14.49
C ALA A 66 28.29 19.92 -15.35
N GLU A 67 28.18 18.58 -15.36
CA GLU A 67 26.99 17.94 -15.89
C GLU A 67 25.81 18.29 -14.99
N ASN A 68 24.78 18.88 -15.59
CA ASN A 68 23.54 19.27 -14.95
C ASN A 68 22.69 18.00 -14.70
N PRO A 69 22.53 17.53 -13.44
CA PRO A 69 21.84 16.27 -13.15
C PRO A 69 20.32 16.34 -13.32
N ALA A 70 19.75 17.53 -13.57
CA ALA A 70 18.31 17.71 -13.74
C ALA A 70 17.81 17.28 -15.13
N ALA A 71 18.64 17.34 -16.18
CA ALA A 71 18.22 17.00 -17.55
C ALA A 71 18.16 15.48 -17.80
N ALA A 72 19.00 14.70 -17.12
CA ALA A 72 19.02 13.24 -17.26
C ALA A 72 17.87 12.52 -16.53
N ALA A 73 17.24 13.18 -15.54
CA ALA A 73 16.14 12.59 -14.78
C ALA A 73 14.82 12.56 -15.57
N VAL A 74 14.62 13.47 -16.53
CA VAL A 74 13.37 13.62 -17.29
C VAL A 74 13.18 12.50 -18.32
N ASP A 75 14.27 12.03 -18.95
CA ASP A 75 14.21 10.92 -19.91
C ASP A 75 14.11 9.54 -19.25
N VAL A 76 14.51 9.44 -17.97
CA VAL A 76 14.46 8.20 -17.20
C VAL A 76 13.01 7.79 -16.90
N GLU A 77 12.11 8.74 -16.67
CA GLU A 77 10.71 8.52 -16.25
C GLU A 77 9.81 7.97 -17.36
N GLY A 78 10.06 8.34 -18.63
CA GLY A 78 9.30 7.86 -19.78
C GLY A 78 9.60 6.41 -20.18
N ASP A 79 10.77 5.87 -19.82
CA ASP A 79 11.18 4.52 -20.19
C ASP A 79 10.86 3.45 -19.13
N MET A 80 10.59 3.85 -17.89
CA MET A 80 10.32 2.94 -16.75
C MET A 80 9.08 2.07 -16.95
N LEU A 81 8.05 2.60 -17.62
CA LEU A 81 6.71 1.99 -17.71
C LEU A 81 6.55 1.01 -18.88
N ARG A 82 7.58 0.82 -19.71
CA ARG A 82 7.51 -0.07 -20.89
C ARG A 82 7.83 -1.54 -20.58
N GLN A 83 8.40 -1.82 -19.41
CA GLN A 83 8.72 -3.19 -19.01
C GLN A 83 7.58 -3.76 -18.18
N ARG A 84 6.76 -4.63 -18.77
CA ARG A 84 5.74 -5.38 -18.02
C ARG A 84 6.45 -6.28 -16.99
N PRO A 85 6.09 -6.23 -15.69
CA PRO A 85 6.48 -7.27 -14.77
C PRO A 85 5.81 -8.57 -15.22
N GLN A 86 6.61 -9.60 -15.50
CA GLN A 86 6.09 -10.93 -15.80
C GLN A 86 5.43 -11.51 -14.54
N GLY A 87 4.29 -12.16 -14.76
CA GLY A 87 3.33 -12.54 -13.73
C GLY A 87 3.92 -13.35 -12.57
N ALA A 88 3.31 -13.13 -11.41
CA ALA A 88 3.56 -13.82 -10.15
C ALA A 88 3.22 -15.32 -10.25
N GLY A 89 4.19 -16.09 -10.71
CA GLY A 89 4.36 -17.51 -10.42
C GLY A 89 5.81 -17.69 -9.99
N VAL A 90 6.14 -17.23 -8.79
CA VAL A 90 7.52 -17.20 -8.30
C VAL A 90 7.93 -18.62 -7.92
N ALA A 91 8.45 -19.37 -8.90
CA ALA A 91 9.29 -20.52 -8.59
C ALA A 91 10.44 -20.03 -7.67
N PRO A 92 10.80 -20.79 -6.62
CA PRO A 92 11.85 -20.36 -5.71
C PRO A 92 13.13 -20.05 -6.50
N LYS A 93 13.75 -18.89 -6.24
CA LYS A 93 15.10 -18.60 -6.74
C LYS A 93 16.06 -19.59 -6.06
N MET A 94 16.31 -20.71 -6.73
CA MET A 94 17.27 -21.73 -6.28
C MET A 94 18.69 -21.13 -6.31
N ILE A 95 19.46 -21.32 -5.23
CA ILE A 95 20.72 -20.62 -4.93
C ILE A 95 21.80 -20.97 -5.96
N ALA A 96 22.87 -20.18 -6.11
CA ALA A 96 24.04 -20.45 -6.97
C ALA A 96 25.35 -20.69 -6.18
N ALA A 97 25.47 -21.81 -5.47
CA ALA A 97 26.71 -22.26 -4.83
C ALA A 97 27.60 -23.10 -5.78
N GLU A 98 28.87 -22.69 -5.93
CA GLU A 98 29.83 -23.14 -6.93
C GLU A 98 30.38 -24.58 -6.74
N ASN A 99 30.03 -25.28 -5.66
CA ASN A 99 30.58 -26.63 -5.35
C ASN A 99 29.61 -27.81 -5.58
N ALA A 100 28.44 -27.60 -6.18
CA ALA A 100 27.37 -28.61 -6.29
C ALA A 100 26.92 -28.91 -7.73
N GLY A 101 27.84 -28.92 -8.71
CA GLY A 101 27.49 -29.12 -10.13
C GLY A 101 26.62 -30.36 -10.39
N ASP A 102 26.93 -31.48 -9.73
CA ASP A 102 26.18 -32.73 -9.89
C ASP A 102 24.87 -32.74 -9.10
N VAL A 103 24.84 -32.22 -7.86
CA VAL A 103 23.62 -32.24 -7.04
C VAL A 103 22.57 -31.25 -7.57
N ARG A 104 22.98 -30.09 -8.08
CA ARG A 104 22.11 -29.16 -8.82
C ARG A 104 21.51 -29.81 -10.07
N ARG A 105 22.29 -30.64 -10.77
CA ARG A 105 21.79 -31.41 -11.91
C ARG A 105 20.76 -32.45 -11.45
N MET A 106 20.98 -33.09 -10.31
CA MET A 106 20.04 -34.06 -9.71
C MET A 106 18.75 -33.41 -9.20
N LEU A 107 18.76 -32.13 -8.84
CA LEU A 107 17.58 -31.40 -8.37
C LEU A 107 16.67 -30.89 -9.50
N ARG A 108 17.21 -30.77 -10.72
CA ARG A 108 16.45 -30.30 -11.90
C ARG A 108 15.12 -31.04 -12.12
N PRO A 109 15.06 -32.39 -12.05
CA PRO A 109 13.80 -33.12 -12.18
C PRO A 109 12.76 -32.73 -11.12
N ALA A 110 13.17 -32.46 -9.88
CA ALA A 110 12.27 -32.02 -8.82
C ALA A 110 11.67 -30.63 -9.13
N VAL A 111 12.50 -29.71 -9.62
CA VAL A 111 12.05 -28.37 -10.03
C VAL A 111 11.08 -28.43 -11.21
N GLU A 112 11.32 -29.30 -12.20
CA GLU A 112 10.39 -29.49 -13.31
C GLU A 112 9.06 -30.09 -12.86
N LYS A 113 9.08 -31.03 -11.91
CA LYS A 113 7.86 -31.54 -11.28
C LYS A 113 7.06 -30.42 -10.61
N LEU A 114 7.73 -29.56 -9.84
CA LEU A 114 7.10 -28.40 -9.21
C LEU A 114 6.46 -27.46 -10.24
N LYS A 115 7.17 -27.13 -11.33
CA LYS A 115 6.64 -26.28 -12.42
C LYS A 115 5.40 -26.89 -13.09
N SER A 116 5.33 -28.22 -13.16
CA SER A 116 4.17 -28.94 -13.70
C SER A 116 2.99 -29.06 -12.72
N GLY A 117 3.13 -28.53 -11.50
CA GLY A 117 2.12 -28.63 -10.43
C GLY A 117 2.16 -29.94 -9.64
N ASP A 118 3.13 -30.83 -9.93
CA ASP A 118 3.32 -32.11 -9.23
C ASP A 118 4.25 -31.91 -8.01
N GLY A 119 3.75 -31.24 -6.97
CA GLY A 119 4.54 -30.96 -5.77
C GLY A 119 4.85 -32.22 -4.93
N ALA A 120 4.00 -33.25 -4.98
CA ALA A 120 4.30 -34.55 -4.36
C ALA A 120 5.46 -35.25 -5.07
N GLY A 121 5.49 -35.25 -6.40
CA GLY A 121 6.62 -35.76 -7.18
C GLY A 121 7.88 -34.93 -6.99
N ALA A 122 7.77 -33.61 -6.85
CA ALA A 122 8.89 -32.74 -6.52
C ALA A 122 9.49 -33.09 -5.15
N LEU A 123 8.65 -33.28 -4.12
CA LEU A 123 9.07 -33.69 -2.79
C LEU A 123 9.81 -35.03 -2.82
N ALA A 124 9.24 -36.03 -3.50
CA ALA A 124 9.83 -37.37 -3.58
C ALA A 124 11.25 -37.37 -4.21
N LEU A 125 11.50 -36.45 -5.15
CA LEU A 125 12.80 -36.31 -5.81
C LEU A 125 13.79 -35.45 -5.00
N ALA A 126 13.30 -34.46 -4.27
CA ALA A 126 14.13 -33.56 -3.48
C ALA A 126 14.55 -34.15 -2.13
N LEU A 127 13.69 -34.95 -1.49
CA LEU A 127 13.91 -35.43 -0.12
C LEU A 127 15.21 -36.24 0.07
N PRO A 128 15.60 -37.18 -0.82
CA PRO A 128 16.86 -37.89 -0.68
C PRO A 128 18.10 -36.97 -0.76
N LEU A 129 18.01 -35.90 -1.55
CA LEU A 129 19.08 -34.91 -1.68
C LEU A 129 19.14 -34.01 -0.43
N ALA A 130 17.98 -33.66 0.12
CA ALA A 130 17.86 -32.93 1.36
C ALA A 130 18.40 -33.74 2.56
N ASP A 131 18.15 -35.05 2.60
CA ASP A 131 18.70 -35.97 3.59
C ASP A 131 20.22 -36.11 3.47
N ALA A 132 20.76 -35.99 2.26
CA ALA A 132 22.20 -35.91 2.01
C ALA A 132 22.84 -34.55 2.39
N GLY A 133 22.03 -33.58 2.84
CA GLY A 133 22.48 -32.27 3.29
C GLY A 133 22.62 -31.21 2.21
N ASP A 134 22.06 -31.43 1.01
CA ASP A 134 22.08 -30.43 -0.05
C ASP A 134 21.20 -29.23 0.31
N ALA A 135 21.80 -28.04 0.39
CA ALA A 135 21.12 -26.82 0.84
C ALA A 135 19.98 -26.41 -0.09
N ASP A 136 20.12 -26.61 -1.41
CA ASP A 136 19.10 -26.30 -2.40
C ASP A 136 17.89 -27.24 -2.25
N ALA A 137 18.13 -28.53 -2.07
CA ALA A 137 17.08 -29.51 -1.80
C ALA A 137 16.40 -29.28 -0.45
N LEU A 138 17.16 -28.95 0.60
CA LEU A 138 16.62 -28.58 1.91
C LEU A 138 15.67 -27.38 1.80
N HIS A 139 16.08 -26.32 1.08
CA HIS A 139 15.21 -25.17 0.80
C HIS A 139 13.95 -25.61 0.06
N LEU A 140 14.06 -26.35 -1.04
CA LEU A 140 12.91 -26.79 -1.84
C LEU A 140 11.91 -27.60 -1.00
N VAL A 141 12.39 -28.52 -0.18
CA VAL A 141 11.52 -29.29 0.73
C VAL A 141 10.84 -28.38 1.75
N GLY A 142 11.56 -27.40 2.31
CA GLY A 142 10.99 -26.38 3.19
C GLY A 142 9.83 -25.62 2.51
N TYR A 143 10.07 -25.13 1.30
CA TYR A 143 9.08 -24.43 0.48
C TYR A 143 7.83 -25.28 0.17
N LEU A 144 8.02 -26.55 -0.17
CA LEU A 144 6.92 -27.48 -0.45
C LEU A 144 6.01 -27.73 0.75
N HIS A 145 6.56 -27.68 1.97
CA HIS A 145 5.80 -27.80 3.21
C HIS A 145 5.17 -26.49 3.66
N GLU A 146 5.85 -25.36 3.44
CA GLU A 146 5.31 -24.02 3.71
C GLU A 146 4.06 -23.75 2.87
N THR A 147 4.13 -24.06 1.58
CA THR A 147 3.07 -23.76 0.61
C THR A 147 1.99 -24.83 0.53
N GLY A 148 2.22 -26.02 1.10
CA GLY A 148 1.31 -27.16 0.94
C GLY A 148 1.28 -27.74 -0.48
N LEU A 149 2.24 -27.39 -1.34
CA LEU A 149 2.29 -27.94 -2.70
C LEU A 149 2.54 -29.46 -2.72
N SER A 150 3.10 -30.00 -1.64
CA SER A 150 3.34 -31.43 -1.46
C SER A 150 2.27 -32.15 -0.60
N GLY A 151 1.22 -31.45 -0.14
CA GLY A 151 0.20 -32.00 0.74
C GLY A 151 -0.40 -30.95 1.68
N ALA A 152 -0.59 -31.28 2.95
CA ALA A 152 -1.02 -30.28 3.93
C ALA A 152 0.12 -29.30 4.25
N VAL A 153 -0.21 -28.01 4.42
CA VAL A 153 0.73 -27.00 4.93
C VAL A 153 1.28 -27.46 6.29
N ASN A 154 2.61 -27.43 6.44
CA ASN A 154 3.28 -27.80 7.67
C ASN A 154 4.42 -26.83 7.99
N PRO A 155 4.14 -25.74 8.74
CA PRO A 155 5.13 -24.72 9.05
C PRO A 155 6.28 -25.24 9.92
N GLY A 156 6.01 -26.20 10.82
CA GLY A 156 7.06 -26.77 11.67
C GLY A 156 8.08 -27.60 10.88
N LEU A 157 7.62 -28.37 9.89
CA LEU A 157 8.54 -29.05 8.97
C LEU A 157 9.27 -28.04 8.07
N ALA A 158 8.54 -27.04 7.54
CA ALA A 158 9.15 -26.01 6.71
C ALA A 158 10.32 -25.31 7.45
N GLU A 159 10.09 -24.91 8.70
CA GLU A 159 11.11 -24.30 9.57
C GLU A 159 12.34 -25.20 9.73
N ALA A 160 12.13 -26.48 10.07
CA ALA A 160 13.24 -27.41 10.29
C ALA A 160 14.09 -27.60 9.03
N PHE A 161 13.46 -27.61 7.84
CA PHE A 161 14.17 -27.68 6.57
C PHE A 161 14.89 -26.37 6.22
N TYR A 162 14.26 -25.21 6.42
CA TYR A 162 14.89 -23.92 6.20
C TYR A 162 16.06 -23.66 7.15
N GLU A 163 15.94 -24.03 8.43
CA GLU A 163 17.02 -23.92 9.42
C GLU A 163 18.21 -24.79 9.02
N ARG A 164 17.97 -26.05 8.63
CA ARG A 164 19.02 -26.94 8.10
C ARG A 164 19.64 -26.38 6.82
N ALA A 165 18.83 -25.81 5.91
CA ALA A 165 19.32 -25.17 4.70
C ALA A 165 20.24 -23.99 5.04
N ALA A 166 19.85 -23.14 5.99
CA ALA A 166 20.64 -22.00 6.46
C ALA A 166 21.97 -22.43 7.11
N ALA A 167 21.97 -23.55 7.85
CA ALA A 167 23.18 -24.11 8.44
C ALA A 167 24.12 -24.76 7.41
N ALA A 168 23.57 -25.32 6.33
CA ALA A 168 24.33 -26.03 5.29
C ALA A 168 24.73 -25.15 4.08
N GLY A 169 24.05 -24.02 3.87
CA GLY A 169 24.09 -23.24 2.63
C GLY A 169 24.67 -21.84 2.76
N ALA A 170 24.85 -21.19 1.60
CA ALA A 170 25.28 -19.80 1.45
C ALA A 170 24.21 -18.80 1.92
N ALA A 171 24.56 -17.51 1.96
CA ALA A 171 23.73 -16.37 2.34
C ALA A 171 22.23 -16.47 1.98
N GLU A 172 21.87 -16.96 0.79
CA GLU A 172 20.48 -17.05 0.34
C GLU A 172 19.61 -18.03 1.14
N ALA A 173 20.18 -19.12 1.66
CA ALA A 173 19.44 -20.04 2.52
C ALA A 173 19.13 -19.41 3.88
N LYS A 174 20.09 -18.62 4.39
CA LYS A 174 19.92 -17.83 5.62
C LYS A 174 18.88 -16.72 5.44
N ILE A 175 18.85 -16.08 4.26
CA ILE A 175 17.80 -15.11 3.89
C ILE A 175 16.43 -15.78 3.86
N ALA A 176 16.31 -16.94 3.20
CA ALA A 176 15.04 -17.66 3.10
C ALA A 176 14.52 -18.04 4.50
N TYR A 177 15.38 -18.57 5.36
CA TYR A 177 15.04 -18.88 6.74
C TYR A 177 14.62 -17.65 7.55
N GLY A 178 15.38 -16.55 7.48
CA GLY A 178 15.02 -15.31 8.16
C GLY A 178 13.67 -14.74 7.66
N SER A 179 13.41 -14.83 6.36
CA SER A 179 12.15 -14.38 5.76
C SER A 179 10.97 -15.24 6.19
N PHE A 180 11.16 -16.56 6.23
CA PHE A 180 10.17 -17.51 6.73
C PHE A 180 9.79 -17.22 8.19
N LEU A 181 10.78 -17.00 9.06
CA LEU A 181 10.55 -16.66 10.48
C LEU A 181 9.75 -15.36 10.65
N LEU A 182 9.96 -14.36 9.78
CA LEU A 182 9.18 -13.11 9.84
C LEU A 182 7.76 -13.25 9.28
N ALA A 183 7.55 -14.18 8.35
CA ALA A 183 6.25 -14.47 7.76
C ALA A 183 5.36 -15.30 8.71
N GLN A 184 5.93 -16.29 9.40
CA GLN A 184 5.19 -17.16 10.31
C GLN A 184 5.08 -16.54 11.71
N ASN A 185 4.06 -15.71 11.91
CA ASN A 185 3.46 -15.38 13.22
C ASN A 185 4.42 -14.90 14.35
N ARG A 186 5.31 -13.97 13.98
CA ARG A 186 6.01 -12.93 14.78
C ARG A 186 5.93 -13.04 16.31
N THR A 187 6.58 -14.05 16.87
CA THR A 187 7.05 -13.91 18.25
C THR A 187 8.29 -13.00 18.25
N PRO A 188 8.57 -12.30 19.37
CA PRO A 188 9.82 -11.57 19.50
C PRO A 188 11.07 -12.46 19.32
N ALA A 189 10.97 -13.75 19.66
CA ALA A 189 12.05 -14.71 19.50
C ALA A 189 12.36 -15.00 18.03
N ASP A 190 11.32 -15.17 17.20
CA ASP A 190 11.49 -15.42 15.76
C ASP A 190 12.08 -14.21 15.05
N ALA A 191 11.68 -13.00 15.45
CA ALA A 191 12.28 -11.77 14.94
C ALA A 191 13.79 -11.70 15.24
N VAL A 192 14.21 -12.09 16.45
CA VAL A 192 15.64 -12.13 16.83
C VAL A 192 16.41 -13.16 16.01
N ARG A 193 15.82 -14.35 15.79
CA ARG A 193 16.43 -15.41 14.96
C ARG A 193 16.54 -14.97 13.50
N ALA A 194 15.51 -14.32 12.95
CA ALA A 194 15.56 -13.75 11.61
C ALA A 194 16.67 -12.70 11.46
N ALA A 195 16.78 -11.78 12.44
CA ALA A 195 17.84 -10.79 12.45
C ALA A 195 19.24 -11.43 12.52
N ALA A 196 19.40 -12.53 13.26
CA ALA A 196 20.65 -13.28 13.30
C ALA A 196 20.99 -13.90 11.93
N ALA A 197 20.02 -14.57 11.30
CA ALA A 197 20.20 -15.17 9.98
C ALA A 197 20.57 -14.13 8.91
N PHE A 198 19.88 -12.99 8.86
CA PHE A 198 20.24 -11.90 7.95
C PHE A 198 21.60 -11.28 8.27
N ARG A 199 21.98 -11.18 9.54
CA ARG A 199 23.31 -10.68 9.93
C ARG A 199 24.43 -11.59 9.44
N GLU A 200 24.25 -12.90 9.53
CA GLU A 200 25.21 -13.87 9.00
C GLU A 200 25.33 -13.76 7.47
N ALA A 201 24.20 -13.73 6.75
CA ALA A 201 24.19 -13.54 5.30
C ALA A 201 24.78 -12.17 4.87
N ALA A 202 24.50 -11.11 5.62
CA ALA A 202 25.05 -9.78 5.37
C ALA A 202 26.57 -9.72 5.59
N ALA A 203 27.11 -10.54 6.50
CA ALA A 203 28.55 -10.66 6.73
C ALA A 203 29.28 -11.32 5.54
N GLU A 204 28.58 -12.14 4.75
CA GLU A 204 29.07 -12.70 3.49
C GLU A 204 29.01 -11.68 2.33
N GLY A 205 28.46 -10.49 2.57
CA GLY A 205 28.40 -9.41 1.58
C GLY A 205 27.16 -9.43 0.68
N GLU A 206 26.20 -10.31 0.95
CA GLU A 206 24.99 -10.45 0.12
C GLU A 206 24.11 -9.19 0.25
N PRO A 207 23.83 -8.46 -0.84
CA PRO A 207 23.13 -7.17 -0.80
C PRO A 207 21.72 -7.25 -0.23
N HIS A 208 20.97 -8.31 -0.56
CA HIS A 208 19.59 -8.46 -0.14
C HIS A 208 19.48 -8.70 1.38
N ALA A 209 20.40 -9.47 1.99
CA ALA A 209 20.53 -9.68 3.41
C ALA A 209 20.93 -8.41 4.14
N ILE A 210 21.86 -7.63 3.55
CA ILE A 210 22.21 -6.30 4.06
C ILE A 210 20.96 -5.41 4.06
N ALA A 211 20.14 -5.46 3.00
CA ALA A 211 18.89 -4.70 2.90
C ALA A 211 17.87 -5.12 3.96
N LYS A 212 17.61 -6.43 4.10
CA LYS A 212 16.72 -6.99 5.12
C LYS A 212 17.17 -6.59 6.53
N LEU A 213 18.46 -6.73 6.85
CA LEU A 213 19.00 -6.32 8.14
C LEU A 213 18.84 -4.80 8.35
N GLY A 214 19.08 -4.00 7.31
CA GLY A 214 18.85 -2.56 7.33
C GLY A 214 17.40 -2.21 7.69
N ALA A 215 16.43 -2.84 7.04
CA ALA A 215 15.01 -2.69 7.35
C ALA A 215 14.67 -3.09 8.79
N LEU A 216 15.25 -4.18 9.31
CA LEU A 216 15.06 -4.57 10.70
C LEU A 216 15.57 -3.52 11.70
N TYR A 217 16.69 -2.86 11.42
CA TYR A 217 17.18 -1.74 12.23
C TYR A 217 16.29 -0.49 12.13
N MET A 218 15.72 -0.21 10.96
CA MET A 218 14.74 0.87 10.78
C MET A 218 13.49 0.65 11.63
N GLU A 219 12.99 -0.59 11.69
CA GLU A 219 11.74 -0.95 12.36
C GLU A 219 11.92 -1.37 13.82
N GLY A 220 13.11 -1.80 14.23
CA GLY A 220 13.35 -2.38 15.56
C GLY A 220 12.82 -3.81 15.72
N VAL A 221 12.76 -4.56 14.63
CA VAL A 221 12.23 -5.94 14.62
C VAL A 221 13.40 -6.91 14.84
N GLY A 222 13.42 -7.59 15.99
CA GLY A 222 14.48 -8.54 16.33
C GLY A 222 15.83 -7.91 16.69
N VAL A 223 15.92 -6.58 16.61
CA VAL A 223 17.08 -5.76 16.97
C VAL A 223 16.62 -4.49 17.68
N THR A 224 17.51 -3.86 18.44
CA THR A 224 17.23 -2.51 18.94
C THR A 224 17.10 -1.54 17.76
N ARG A 225 15.98 -0.82 17.70
CA ARG A 225 15.70 0.16 16.64
C ARG A 225 16.82 1.21 16.57
N ASP A 226 17.46 1.30 15.41
CA ASP A 226 18.48 2.29 15.09
C ASP A 226 18.38 2.68 13.61
N PRO A 227 17.57 3.70 13.28
CA PRO A 227 17.38 4.12 11.90
C PRO A 227 18.66 4.65 11.23
N ILE A 228 19.64 5.13 12.00
CA ILE A 228 20.90 5.63 11.44
C ILE A 228 21.72 4.45 10.91
N VAL A 229 21.83 3.38 11.70
CA VAL A 229 22.46 2.12 11.29
C VAL A 229 21.67 1.47 10.16
N GLY A 230 20.34 1.43 10.27
CA GLY A 230 19.46 0.90 9.22
C GLY A 230 19.72 1.58 7.87
N ALA A 231 19.67 2.90 7.82
CA ALA A 231 19.94 3.66 6.61
C ALA A 231 21.37 3.45 6.06
N SER A 232 22.39 3.31 6.92
CA SER A 232 23.76 3.00 6.46
C SER A 232 23.87 1.62 5.80
N LEU A 233 23.16 0.61 6.32
CA LEU A 233 23.10 -0.70 5.69
C LEU A 233 22.36 -0.63 4.35
N LEU A 234 21.24 0.08 4.32
CA LEU A 234 20.46 0.28 3.09
C LEU A 234 21.26 1.03 2.02
N GLU A 235 22.07 2.04 2.37
CA GLU A 235 23.00 2.70 1.44
C GLU A 235 24.00 1.70 0.84
N LYS A 236 24.57 0.81 1.66
CA LYS A 236 25.50 -0.22 1.20
C LYS A 236 24.83 -1.19 0.22
N ALA A 237 23.61 -1.65 0.50
CA ALA A 237 22.88 -2.54 -0.40
C ALA A 237 22.37 -1.83 -1.66
N ALA A 238 21.88 -0.59 -1.54
CA ALA A 238 21.41 0.23 -2.66
C ALA A 238 22.53 0.64 -3.64
N SER A 239 23.78 0.69 -3.19
CA SER A 239 24.95 0.88 -4.07
C SER A 239 25.24 -0.34 -4.96
N GLN A 240 24.64 -1.47 -4.64
CA GLN A 240 24.68 -2.71 -5.42
C GLN A 240 23.33 -2.99 -6.13
N ASP A 241 22.49 -1.95 -6.27
CA ASP A 241 21.18 -2.00 -6.94
C ASP A 241 20.18 -3.00 -6.35
N ASP A 242 20.29 -3.34 -5.06
CA ASP A 242 19.25 -4.16 -4.40
C ASP A 242 17.89 -3.42 -4.38
N PRO A 243 16.81 -4.00 -4.94
CA PRO A 243 15.52 -3.31 -5.09
C PRO A 243 14.88 -2.91 -3.76
N ASP A 244 15.00 -3.76 -2.74
CA ASP A 244 14.43 -3.52 -1.40
C ASP A 244 15.22 -2.39 -0.72
N ALA A 245 16.54 -2.41 -0.82
CA ALA A 245 17.39 -1.34 -0.28
C ALA A 245 17.08 0.01 -0.91
N LEU A 246 16.92 0.05 -2.23
CA LEU A 246 16.53 1.25 -2.96
C LEU A 246 15.18 1.77 -2.48
N PHE A 247 14.21 0.87 -2.29
CA PHE A 247 12.90 1.22 -1.77
C PHE A 247 12.97 1.78 -0.34
N TYR A 248 13.53 1.03 0.61
CA TYR A 248 13.57 1.44 2.02
C TYR A 248 14.42 2.70 2.24
N LEU A 249 15.53 2.87 1.52
CA LEU A 249 16.32 4.10 1.59
C LEU A 249 15.56 5.28 0.97
N GLY A 250 14.81 5.05 -0.12
CA GLY A 250 13.90 6.05 -0.69
C GLY A 250 12.87 6.50 0.35
N MET A 251 12.23 5.56 1.05
CA MET A 251 11.29 5.85 2.12
C MET A 251 11.93 6.55 3.33
N ALA A 252 13.16 6.21 3.68
CA ALA A 252 13.93 6.92 4.71
C ALA A 252 14.11 8.41 4.35
N HIS A 253 14.35 8.73 3.08
CA HIS A 253 14.40 10.10 2.59
C HIS A 253 13.03 10.79 2.43
N VAL A 254 11.94 10.04 2.22
CA VAL A 254 10.58 10.62 2.31
C VAL A 254 10.26 11.05 3.74
N THR A 255 10.59 10.19 4.71
CA THR A 255 10.18 10.34 6.11
C THR A 255 11.15 11.15 6.96
N GLY A 256 12.42 11.23 6.55
CA GLY A 256 13.50 11.79 7.37
C GLY A 256 13.95 10.86 8.49
N GLU A 257 13.71 9.55 8.39
CA GLU A 257 14.17 8.57 9.37
C GLU A 257 15.58 8.09 9.06
N GLY A 258 16.50 8.20 10.03
CA GLY A 258 17.89 7.77 9.88
C GLY A 258 18.75 8.65 8.97
N ARG A 259 18.12 9.41 8.06
CA ARG A 259 18.69 10.43 7.18
C ARG A 259 17.78 11.65 7.13
N ALA A 260 18.32 12.79 6.69
CA ALA A 260 17.49 13.97 6.47
C ALA A 260 16.47 13.71 5.35
N ALA A 261 15.26 14.26 5.53
CA ALA A 261 14.25 14.22 4.50
C ALA A 261 14.75 14.95 3.25
N ASP A 262 14.66 14.28 2.11
CA ASP A 262 15.09 14.79 0.81
C ASP A 262 14.19 14.16 -0.27
N PRO A 263 13.09 14.83 -0.63
CA PRO A 263 12.13 14.33 -1.62
C PRO A 263 12.78 14.01 -2.96
N GLU A 264 13.81 14.75 -3.40
CA GLU A 264 14.45 14.52 -4.67
C GLU A 264 15.35 13.28 -4.65
N THR A 265 16.05 13.06 -3.55
CA THR A 265 16.78 11.80 -3.34
C THR A 265 15.81 10.63 -3.23
N ALA A 266 14.70 10.78 -2.53
CA ALA A 266 13.63 9.78 -2.46
C ALA A 266 13.10 9.43 -3.86
N ARG A 267 12.77 10.44 -4.69
CA ARG A 267 12.30 10.25 -6.07
C ARG A 267 13.29 9.44 -6.89
N ARG A 268 14.59 9.76 -6.83
CA ARG A 268 15.63 9.02 -7.57
C ARG A 268 15.76 7.57 -7.12
N LEU A 269 15.76 7.32 -5.82
CA LEU A 269 15.87 5.97 -5.24
C LEU A 269 14.63 5.12 -5.54
N LEU A 270 13.43 5.66 -5.33
CA LEU A 270 12.18 4.98 -5.65
C LEU A 270 12.06 4.70 -7.16
N SER A 271 12.46 5.63 -8.02
CA SER A 271 12.51 5.40 -9.47
C SER A 271 13.44 4.25 -9.86
N ARG A 272 14.60 4.14 -9.22
CA ARG A 272 15.50 2.99 -9.42
C ARG A 272 14.89 1.69 -8.91
N ALA A 273 14.22 1.71 -7.75
CA ALA A 273 13.51 0.55 -7.22
C ALA A 273 12.40 0.07 -8.18
N VAL A 274 11.63 1.00 -8.76
CA VAL A 274 10.61 0.70 -9.78
C VAL A 274 11.24 0.02 -11.00
N LYS A 275 12.33 0.56 -11.54
CA LYS A 275 13.06 -0.05 -12.66
C LYS A 275 13.59 -1.44 -12.33
N ALA A 276 13.94 -1.68 -11.07
CA ALA A 276 14.39 -2.98 -10.59
C ALA A 276 13.23 -3.95 -10.27
N GLY A 277 11.97 -3.56 -10.54
CA GLY A 277 10.79 -4.39 -10.38
C GLY A 277 10.11 -4.30 -9.00
N HIS A 278 10.51 -3.36 -8.14
CA HIS A 278 9.89 -3.19 -6.83
C HIS A 278 8.51 -2.52 -6.95
N VAL A 279 7.44 -3.33 -6.91
CA VAL A 279 6.07 -2.89 -7.18
C VAL A 279 5.59 -1.82 -6.18
N GLU A 280 5.86 -2.01 -4.90
CA GLU A 280 5.47 -1.05 -3.86
C GLU A 280 6.20 0.31 -4.00
N ALA A 281 7.36 0.34 -4.67
CA ALA A 281 8.05 1.59 -4.93
C ALA A 281 7.28 2.44 -5.94
N ALA A 282 6.59 1.83 -6.91
CA ALA A 282 5.77 2.56 -7.89
C ALA A 282 4.58 3.24 -7.21
N TYR A 283 3.95 2.55 -6.26
CA TYR A 283 2.89 3.12 -5.43
C TYR A 283 3.39 4.32 -4.62
N ASN A 284 4.50 4.17 -3.89
CA ASN A 284 5.03 5.26 -3.05
C ASN A 284 5.59 6.43 -3.88
N LEU A 285 6.18 6.15 -5.03
CA LEU A 285 6.58 7.19 -5.99
C LEU A 285 5.37 7.95 -6.52
N ALA A 286 4.27 7.27 -6.84
CA ALA A 286 3.02 7.93 -7.23
C ALA A 286 2.50 8.88 -6.15
N LEU A 287 2.54 8.45 -4.89
CA LEU A 287 2.14 9.31 -3.76
C LEU A 287 3.07 10.51 -3.60
N LEU A 288 4.37 10.33 -3.78
CA LEU A 288 5.34 11.42 -3.75
C LEU A 288 5.04 12.47 -4.85
N HIS A 289 4.73 12.03 -6.08
CA HIS A 289 4.35 12.93 -7.17
C HIS A 289 2.97 13.59 -7.01
N ARG A 290 2.08 13.02 -6.18
CA ARG A 290 0.80 13.67 -5.80
C ARG A 290 0.93 14.65 -4.65
N SER A 291 2.06 14.63 -3.93
CA SER A 291 2.36 15.59 -2.88
C SER A 291 2.98 16.87 -3.46
N ASP A 292 3.12 17.90 -2.63
CA ASP A 292 3.84 19.12 -2.95
C ASP A 292 5.36 19.03 -2.71
N ALA A 293 5.85 17.86 -2.27
CA ALA A 293 7.24 17.66 -1.86
C ALA A 293 8.25 17.75 -3.04
N LEU A 294 7.78 17.56 -4.27
CA LEU A 294 8.56 17.70 -5.52
C LEU A 294 8.20 18.97 -6.30
N GLY A 295 7.55 19.94 -5.66
CA GLY A 295 6.90 21.07 -6.31
C GLY A 295 5.44 20.80 -6.65
N PRO A 296 4.85 21.49 -7.64
CA PRO A 296 3.45 21.29 -8.00
C PRO A 296 3.14 19.81 -8.34
N PRO A 297 2.05 19.24 -7.79
CA PRO A 297 1.72 17.83 -8.04
C PRO A 297 1.54 17.48 -9.52
N ASP A 298 2.12 16.36 -9.95
CA ASP A 298 1.90 15.78 -11.28
C ASP A 298 0.93 14.60 -11.17
N ALA A 299 -0.37 14.93 -11.19
CA ALA A 299 -1.43 13.92 -11.09
C ALA A 299 -1.42 12.91 -12.24
N ALA A 300 -1.01 13.32 -13.45
CA ALA A 300 -1.00 12.47 -14.63
C ALA A 300 0.11 11.43 -14.54
N PHE A 301 1.32 11.83 -14.16
CA PHE A 301 2.42 10.91 -13.95
C PHE A 301 2.16 9.98 -12.77
N ALA A 302 1.65 10.51 -11.65
CA ALA A 302 1.27 9.68 -10.51
C ALA A 302 0.21 8.64 -10.84
N ALA A 303 -0.81 8.98 -11.64
CA ALA A 303 -1.83 8.03 -12.06
C ALA A 303 -1.24 6.88 -12.91
N LYS A 304 -0.23 7.15 -13.74
CA LYS A 304 0.47 6.11 -14.51
C LYS A 304 1.24 5.15 -13.60
N LEU A 305 1.99 5.69 -12.64
CA LEU A 305 2.72 4.88 -11.64
C LEU A 305 1.76 4.06 -10.77
N MET A 306 0.65 4.65 -10.35
CA MET A 306 -0.39 3.97 -9.58
C MET A 306 -1.00 2.82 -10.38
N ARG A 307 -1.32 3.04 -11.65
CA ARG A 307 -1.80 1.99 -12.55
C ARG A 307 -0.78 0.88 -12.73
N ALA A 308 0.50 1.20 -12.90
CA ALA A 308 1.55 0.19 -13.00
C ALA A 308 1.63 -0.71 -11.75
N ALA A 309 1.52 -0.12 -10.55
CA ALA A 309 1.47 -0.89 -9.31
C ALA A 309 0.20 -1.77 -9.21
N ALA A 310 -0.95 -1.23 -9.62
CA ALA A 310 -2.23 -1.96 -9.62
C ALA A 310 -2.21 -3.14 -10.62
N ASP A 311 -1.72 -2.91 -11.84
CA ASP A 311 -1.60 -3.95 -12.88
C ASP A 311 -0.61 -5.05 -12.48
N ALA A 312 0.36 -4.73 -11.61
CA ALA A 312 1.30 -5.69 -11.03
C ALA A 312 0.73 -6.45 -9.82
N GLY A 313 -0.54 -6.26 -9.46
CA GLY A 313 -1.18 -7.01 -8.38
C GLY A 313 -1.19 -6.31 -7.01
N TYR A 314 -0.70 -5.07 -6.89
CA TYR A 314 -0.61 -4.40 -5.59
C TYR A 314 -1.98 -3.88 -5.13
N ALA A 315 -2.59 -4.57 -4.18
CA ALA A 315 -3.95 -4.29 -3.73
C ALA A 315 -4.19 -2.84 -3.25
N PRO A 316 -3.26 -2.20 -2.48
CA PRO A 316 -3.41 -0.79 -2.13
C PRO A 316 -3.45 0.15 -3.35
N ALA A 317 -2.71 -0.17 -4.42
CA ALA A 317 -2.77 0.57 -5.67
C ALA A 317 -4.10 0.34 -6.41
N MET A 318 -4.64 -0.88 -6.41
CA MET A 318 -5.98 -1.17 -6.96
C MET A 318 -7.06 -0.36 -6.24
N THR A 319 -7.01 -0.31 -4.91
CA THR A 319 -7.90 0.53 -4.09
C THR A 319 -7.74 2.01 -4.42
N ALA A 320 -6.50 2.51 -4.57
CA ALA A 320 -6.25 3.89 -4.99
C ALA A 320 -6.81 4.18 -6.40
N MET A 321 -6.68 3.24 -7.34
CA MET A 321 -7.26 3.38 -8.69
C MET A 321 -8.79 3.46 -8.65
N GLY A 322 -9.46 2.69 -7.79
CA GLY A 322 -10.91 2.82 -7.60
C GLY A 322 -11.32 4.19 -7.08
N LEU A 323 -10.56 4.74 -6.12
CA LEU A 323 -10.77 6.11 -5.63
C LEU A 323 -10.49 7.17 -6.70
N TYR A 324 -9.56 6.93 -7.62
CA TYR A 324 -9.26 7.85 -8.72
C TYR A 324 -10.38 7.79 -9.76
N ALA A 325 -10.86 6.59 -10.09
CA ALA A 325 -11.99 6.38 -11.01
C ALA A 325 -13.26 7.04 -10.49
N HIS A 326 -13.58 6.91 -9.20
CA HIS A 326 -14.72 7.59 -8.57
C HIS A 326 -14.69 9.12 -8.78
N ARG A 327 -13.50 9.72 -8.73
CA ARG A 327 -13.31 11.17 -8.93
C ARG A 327 -13.19 11.57 -10.40
N GLY A 328 -13.28 10.62 -11.34
CA GLY A 328 -13.04 10.86 -12.76
C GLY A 328 -11.57 11.14 -13.10
N GLU A 329 -10.64 10.81 -12.20
CA GLU A 329 -9.18 11.01 -12.38
C GLU A 329 -8.49 9.80 -13.04
N ALA A 330 -9.20 8.68 -13.20
CA ALA A 330 -8.67 7.47 -13.84
C ALA A 330 -9.74 6.75 -14.67
N GLU A 331 -9.30 5.97 -15.66
CA GLU A 331 -10.20 5.14 -16.47
C GLU A 331 -10.68 3.89 -15.71
N GLY A 332 -11.85 3.40 -16.11
CA GLY A 332 -12.50 2.23 -15.53
C GLY A 332 -13.58 2.61 -14.50
N ALA A 333 -14.40 1.64 -14.11
CA ALA A 333 -15.38 1.82 -13.04
C ALA A 333 -14.71 1.69 -11.67
N ALA A 334 -15.13 2.50 -10.70
CA ALA A 334 -14.62 2.42 -9.33
C ALA A 334 -14.84 1.02 -8.72
N ALA A 335 -16.06 0.47 -8.87
CA ALA A 335 -16.39 -0.87 -8.41
C ALA A 335 -15.48 -1.96 -9.02
N ASP A 336 -15.09 -1.88 -10.29
CA ASP A 336 -14.20 -2.88 -10.91
C ASP A 336 -12.81 -2.89 -10.26
N TRP A 337 -12.29 -1.71 -9.92
CA TRP A 337 -11.00 -1.59 -9.23
C TRP A 337 -11.07 -2.08 -7.78
N PHE A 338 -12.15 -1.76 -7.07
CA PHE A 338 -12.37 -2.23 -5.70
C PHE A 338 -12.58 -3.75 -5.64
N GLU A 339 -13.22 -4.33 -6.65
CA GLU A 339 -13.35 -5.79 -6.80
C GLU A 339 -11.99 -6.45 -6.96
N LYS A 340 -11.13 -5.96 -7.86
CA LYS A 340 -9.75 -6.47 -7.98
C LYS A 340 -8.97 -6.39 -6.66
N ALA A 341 -9.09 -5.28 -5.93
CA ALA A 341 -8.48 -5.13 -4.61
C ALA A 341 -9.04 -6.15 -3.60
N SER A 342 -10.35 -6.38 -3.63
CA SER A 342 -11.05 -7.35 -2.77
C SER A 342 -10.60 -8.79 -3.04
N GLU A 343 -10.44 -9.16 -4.32
CA GLU A 343 -9.93 -10.45 -4.78
C GLU A 343 -8.46 -10.66 -4.39
N ALA A 344 -7.67 -9.57 -4.39
CA ALA A 344 -6.31 -9.55 -3.88
C ALA A 344 -6.23 -9.56 -2.34
N GLY A 345 -7.36 -9.65 -1.63
CA GLY A 345 -7.44 -9.78 -0.18
C GLY A 345 -7.44 -8.46 0.60
N ASP A 346 -7.50 -7.30 -0.06
CA ASP A 346 -7.59 -6.01 0.63
C ASP A 346 -8.99 -5.79 1.22
N LEU A 347 -9.08 -5.80 2.55
CA LEU A 347 -10.32 -5.55 3.29
C LEU A 347 -10.85 -4.12 3.07
N GLN A 348 -9.96 -3.15 2.86
CA GLN A 348 -10.37 -1.78 2.56
C GLN A 348 -11.00 -1.72 1.17
N GLY A 349 -10.37 -2.34 0.17
CA GLY A 349 -10.92 -2.52 -1.16
C GLY A 349 -12.27 -3.24 -1.15
N ARG A 350 -12.40 -4.33 -0.38
CA ARG A 350 -13.68 -5.04 -0.20
C ARG A 350 -14.77 -4.15 0.39
N PHE A 351 -14.44 -3.35 1.40
CA PHE A 351 -15.41 -2.42 1.98
C PHE A 351 -15.79 -1.31 0.99
N LEU A 352 -14.84 -0.79 0.22
CA LEU A 352 -15.12 0.23 -0.80
C LEU A 352 -15.93 -0.33 -1.98
N LEU A 353 -15.78 -1.61 -2.32
CA LEU A 353 -16.69 -2.29 -3.25
C LEU A 353 -18.12 -2.30 -2.70
N ALA A 354 -18.31 -2.62 -1.41
CA ALA A 354 -19.63 -2.57 -0.79
C ALA A 354 -20.26 -1.18 -0.86
N VAL A 355 -19.48 -0.13 -0.60
CA VAL A 355 -19.93 1.27 -0.72
C VAL A 355 -20.30 1.59 -2.18
N ALA A 356 -19.44 1.25 -3.13
CA ALA A 356 -19.68 1.51 -4.56
C ALA A 356 -20.96 0.81 -5.07
N LEU A 357 -21.23 -0.42 -4.63
CA LEU A 357 -22.44 -1.16 -5.00
C LEU A 357 -23.70 -0.58 -4.35
N ALA A 358 -23.64 -0.08 -3.12
CA ALA A 358 -24.79 0.60 -2.52
C ALA A 358 -25.14 1.91 -3.25
N GLU A 359 -24.13 2.63 -3.74
CA GLU A 359 -24.30 3.92 -4.39
C GLU A 359 -24.53 3.82 -5.91
N GLY A 360 -24.16 2.69 -6.52
CA GLY A 360 -24.19 2.50 -7.97
C GLY A 360 -23.03 3.20 -8.67
N ASP A 361 -21.87 3.26 -8.01
CA ASP A 361 -20.67 3.89 -8.54
C ASP A 361 -19.91 2.92 -9.46
N GLY A 362 -19.98 3.19 -10.77
CA GLY A 362 -19.35 2.37 -11.79
C GLY A 362 -20.09 1.06 -12.12
N ARG A 363 -21.10 0.66 -11.33
CA ARG A 363 -22.00 -0.49 -11.58
C ARG A 363 -23.43 -0.18 -11.13
N SER A 364 -24.40 -1.01 -11.52
CA SER A 364 -25.78 -0.90 -11.01
C SER A 364 -25.82 -1.10 -9.49
N LYS A 365 -26.76 -0.43 -8.82
CA LYS A 365 -26.95 -0.55 -7.38
C LYS A 365 -27.30 -1.99 -6.97
N ASP A 366 -26.63 -2.48 -5.94
CA ASP A 366 -26.92 -3.75 -5.29
C ASP A 366 -26.70 -3.63 -3.77
N GLU A 367 -27.74 -3.21 -3.06
CA GLU A 367 -27.70 -3.08 -1.59
C GLU A 367 -27.55 -4.43 -0.89
N GLY A 368 -28.03 -5.52 -1.50
CA GLY A 368 -27.93 -6.86 -0.93
C GLY A 368 -26.47 -7.32 -0.89
N GLU A 369 -25.78 -7.23 -2.03
CA GLU A 369 -24.34 -7.50 -2.14
C GLU A 369 -23.53 -6.58 -1.21
N ALA A 370 -23.82 -5.28 -1.23
CA ALA A 370 -23.15 -4.31 -0.38
C ALA A 370 -23.22 -4.71 1.11
N GLN A 371 -24.39 -5.11 1.60
CA GLN A 371 -24.53 -5.57 2.98
C GLN A 371 -23.76 -6.88 3.24
N ARG A 372 -23.73 -7.83 2.29
CA ARG A 372 -22.98 -9.09 2.47
C ARG A 372 -21.49 -8.82 2.57
N LEU A 373 -20.92 -8.07 1.63
CA LEU A 373 -19.50 -7.71 1.62
C LEU A 373 -19.10 -6.92 2.87
N ALA A 374 -19.92 -5.95 3.30
CA ALA A 374 -19.66 -5.20 4.51
C ALA A 374 -19.68 -6.09 5.76
N ARG A 375 -20.64 -7.03 5.89
CA ARG A 375 -20.64 -7.99 7.01
C ARG A 375 -19.45 -8.94 6.99
N ASP A 376 -19.02 -9.38 5.80
CA ASP A 376 -17.81 -10.17 5.63
C ASP A 376 -16.58 -9.44 6.17
N VAL A 377 -16.39 -8.17 5.79
CA VAL A 377 -15.29 -7.35 6.32
C VAL A 377 -15.37 -7.19 7.84
N ALA A 378 -16.56 -6.92 8.40
CA ALA A 378 -16.73 -6.79 9.85
C ALA A 378 -16.40 -8.08 10.62
N GLY A 379 -16.65 -9.25 10.03
CA GLY A 379 -16.38 -10.55 10.62
C GLY A 379 -14.95 -11.06 10.38
N HIS A 380 -14.15 -10.36 9.57
CA HIS A 380 -12.83 -10.84 9.17
C HIS A 380 -11.81 -10.70 10.33
N PRO A 381 -11.04 -11.76 10.69
CA PRO A 381 -10.11 -11.71 11.83
C PRO A 381 -9.02 -10.62 11.73
N GLY A 382 -8.65 -10.23 10.51
CA GLY A 382 -7.64 -9.20 10.23
C GLY A 382 -8.19 -7.77 10.09
N VAL A 383 -9.48 -7.53 10.37
CA VAL A 383 -10.05 -6.18 10.28
C VAL A 383 -9.49 -5.28 11.39
N SER A 384 -9.17 -4.02 11.05
CA SER A 384 -8.78 -3.04 12.07
C SER A 384 -10.01 -2.47 12.78
N ASP A 385 -9.85 -2.03 14.04
CA ASP A 385 -10.92 -1.40 14.80
C ASP A 385 -11.58 -0.24 14.04
N GLN A 386 -10.75 0.58 13.39
CA GLN A 386 -11.24 1.73 12.62
C GLN A 386 -12.06 1.31 11.40
N LEU A 387 -11.62 0.28 10.68
CA LEU A 387 -12.37 -0.24 9.54
C LEU A 387 -13.67 -0.90 10.00
N ALA A 388 -13.63 -1.69 11.08
CA ALA A 388 -14.82 -2.29 11.67
C ALA A 388 -15.84 -1.22 12.11
N GLU A 389 -15.40 -0.11 12.70
CA GLU A 389 -16.26 1.02 13.04
C GLU A 389 -16.88 1.67 11.79
N ASN A 390 -16.08 1.89 10.74
CA ASN A 390 -16.56 2.45 9.48
C ASN A 390 -17.63 1.56 8.83
N VAL A 391 -17.38 0.26 8.81
CA VAL A 391 -18.30 -0.77 8.32
C VAL A 391 -19.59 -0.78 9.14
N GLY A 392 -19.49 -0.72 10.47
CA GLY A 392 -20.65 -0.66 11.36
C GLY A 392 -21.53 0.57 11.10
N ARG A 393 -20.92 1.75 10.94
CA ARG A 393 -21.63 2.99 10.58
C ARG A 393 -22.30 2.89 9.20
N PHE A 394 -21.64 2.26 8.24
CA PHE A 394 -22.20 2.04 6.91
C PHE A 394 -23.42 1.10 6.94
N LEU A 395 -23.30 -0.05 7.61
CA LEU A 395 -24.41 -1.01 7.76
C LEU A 395 -25.61 -0.39 8.48
N ALA A 396 -25.38 0.44 9.51
CA ALA A 396 -26.45 1.16 10.21
C ALA A 396 -27.19 2.13 9.28
N ARG A 397 -26.47 2.84 8.39
CA ARG A 397 -27.08 3.74 7.40
C ARG A 397 -27.94 2.99 6.38
N LEU A 398 -27.46 1.86 5.87
CA LEU A 398 -28.23 1.02 4.95
C LEU A 398 -29.52 0.53 5.61
N ALA A 399 -29.46 0.09 6.88
CA ALA A 399 -30.65 -0.35 7.60
C ALA A 399 -31.71 0.75 7.79
N VAL A 400 -31.28 2.00 8.00
CA VAL A 400 -32.19 3.16 8.08
C VAL A 400 -32.80 3.48 6.72
N ALA A 401 -32.01 3.41 5.64
CA ALA A 401 -32.49 3.64 4.28
C ALA A 401 -33.51 2.58 3.82
N SER A 402 -33.39 1.35 4.33
CA SER A 402 -34.32 0.24 4.07
C SER A 402 -35.55 0.21 5.03
N GLY A 403 -35.71 1.19 5.93
CA GLY A 403 -36.89 1.30 6.82
C GLY A 403 -38.21 1.46 6.06
N PRO A 404 -39.38 1.13 6.64
CA PRO A 404 -40.61 0.92 5.89
C PRO A 404 -41.00 2.17 5.11
N ALA A 405 -41.21 2.00 3.80
CA ALA A 405 -41.88 2.97 2.97
C ALA A 405 -43.16 3.39 3.68
N SER A 406 -43.23 4.67 4.09
CA SER A 406 -44.44 5.42 4.44
C SER A 406 -45.66 4.51 4.63
N GLU A 407 -45.92 4.06 5.86
CA GLU A 407 -47.27 3.65 6.21
C GLU A 407 -48.18 4.82 5.85
N SER A 408 -48.92 4.66 4.75
CA SER A 408 -50.07 5.47 4.41
C SER A 408 -50.98 5.42 5.62
N THR A 409 -50.97 6.48 6.42
CA THR A 409 -51.93 6.67 7.48
C THR A 409 -53.32 6.56 6.87
N PRO A 410 -54.18 5.62 7.31
CA PRO A 410 -55.56 5.64 6.86
C PRO A 410 -56.18 6.92 7.41
N SER A 411 -56.79 7.69 6.52
CA SER A 411 -57.60 8.86 6.86
C SER A 411 -58.66 8.45 7.88
N VAL A 412 -58.57 8.97 9.09
CA VAL A 412 -59.67 8.95 10.05
C VAL A 412 -60.29 10.33 10.04
N ASP A 413 -61.49 10.43 9.47
CA ASP A 413 -62.35 11.60 9.62
C ASP A 413 -62.64 11.86 11.11
N PRO A 414 -62.77 13.13 11.54
CA PRO A 414 -62.94 13.47 12.94
C PRO A 414 -64.40 13.28 13.39
N PRO A 415 -64.67 12.88 14.65
CA PRO A 415 -65.98 13.10 15.23
C PRO A 415 -66.02 14.37 16.08
N VAL A 416 -67.23 14.94 16.05
CA VAL A 416 -67.71 16.23 16.53
C VAL A 416 -67.85 16.27 18.07
N ASP A 417 -67.71 17.50 18.60
CA ASP A 417 -67.93 18.04 19.96
C ASP A 417 -68.84 17.28 20.95
N GLN A 418 -68.42 17.30 22.23
CA GLN A 418 -69.27 17.79 23.34
C GLN A 418 -68.45 18.18 24.58
N ALA A 419 -68.81 19.34 25.15
CA ALA A 419 -68.13 20.06 26.23
C ALA A 419 -68.54 19.62 27.64
N ALA A 420 -67.64 19.79 28.65
CA ALA A 420 -67.94 20.33 29.99
C ALA A 420 -66.69 20.42 30.92
N ASN A 421 -66.11 21.62 30.97
CA ASN A 421 -65.73 22.48 32.11
C ASN A 421 -65.12 21.98 33.47
N ALA A 422 -64.23 22.87 33.97
CA ALA A 422 -63.68 23.10 35.33
C ALA A 422 -62.51 22.18 35.79
N GLY A 423 -61.38 22.67 36.31
CA GLY A 423 -60.90 24.01 36.66
C GLY A 423 -59.51 23.90 37.30
N GLU A 424 -58.88 25.06 37.55
CA GLU A 424 -57.65 25.30 38.35
C GLU A 424 -56.29 25.38 37.63
N THR A 425 -55.85 26.62 37.43
CA THR A 425 -54.47 27.16 37.53
C THR A 425 -54.55 28.36 38.52
N PRO A 426 -53.49 29.06 38.99
CA PRO A 426 -52.11 29.14 38.45
C PRO A 426 -50.94 29.37 39.45
N ALA A 427 -49.69 29.22 38.99
CA ALA A 427 -48.53 30.04 39.38
C ALA A 427 -47.36 29.84 38.37
N ALA A 428 -47.12 30.82 37.49
CA ALA A 428 -46.00 31.79 37.52
C ALA A 428 -44.68 31.24 36.91
N VAL A 429 -44.35 31.46 35.62
CA VAL A 429 -43.83 32.68 34.93
C VAL A 429 -42.39 33.06 35.31
N ALA A 430 -41.45 32.89 34.35
CA ALA A 430 -40.33 33.78 33.95
C ALA A 430 -39.36 32.97 33.06
N GLN A 431 -39.39 33.03 31.72
CA GLN A 431 -38.78 34.01 30.77
C GLN A 431 -37.28 34.33 30.93
N MET A 432 -36.64 34.43 29.74
CA MET A 432 -35.30 34.95 29.35
C MET A 432 -34.18 33.91 29.22
N SER A 433 -33.22 33.98 28.29
CA SER A 433 -33.06 34.62 26.97
C SER A 433 -31.68 34.19 26.43
N VAL A 434 -31.64 33.81 25.15
CA VAL A 434 -30.57 33.84 24.12
C VAL A 434 -29.10 34.25 24.48
N ALA A 435 -28.16 33.33 24.13
CA ALA A 435 -26.77 33.45 23.60
C ALA A 435 -25.62 34.05 24.47
N PRO A 436 -24.31 33.96 24.08
CA PRO A 436 -23.59 33.10 23.10
C PRO A 436 -22.36 32.34 23.69
N ALA A 437 -21.64 31.61 22.84
CA ALA A 437 -20.41 30.82 23.10
C ALA A 437 -19.21 31.60 23.67
N PRO A 438 -18.25 30.92 24.35
CA PRO A 438 -16.88 31.40 24.46
C PRO A 438 -15.90 30.62 23.56
N ARG A 439 -15.09 31.39 22.82
CA ARG A 439 -13.75 30.98 22.35
C ARG A 439 -12.75 31.05 23.51
N LEU A 440 -11.53 30.55 23.27
CA LEU A 440 -10.27 30.58 24.05
C LEU A 440 -9.97 29.25 24.74
N ARG A 441 -8.75 28.71 24.82
CA ARG A 441 -7.44 29.00 24.23
C ARG A 441 -6.56 27.77 24.51
N ALA A 442 -5.54 27.55 23.70
CA ALA A 442 -4.43 26.64 23.99
C ALA A 442 -3.73 27.01 25.30
N SER A 443 -3.39 26.02 26.14
CA SER A 443 -2.10 25.92 26.86
C SER A 443 -2.02 24.69 27.76
N ALA A 444 -0.96 23.91 27.53
CA ALA A 444 -0.06 23.25 28.49
C ALA A 444 -0.60 22.30 29.58
N LEU A 445 -0.02 21.08 29.57
CA LEU A 445 0.41 20.19 30.68
C LEU A 445 1.03 18.96 29.95
N ARG A 446 2.36 18.68 29.91
CA ARG A 446 3.33 18.35 30.99
C ARG A 446 2.63 17.53 32.08
N ASP A 447 2.86 16.23 32.21
CA ASP A 447 4.15 15.51 32.28
C ASP A 447 4.23 14.24 31.43
#